data_AF-A0A2M7RHR1-F1
#
_entry.id   AF-A0A2M7RHR1-F1
#
_cell.length_a   1.000
_cell.length_b   1.000
_cell.length_c   1.000
_cell.angle_alpha   90.00
_cell.angle_beta   90.00
_cell.angle_gamma   90.00
#
_symmetry.space_group_name_H-M   'P 1'
#
loop_
_entity.id
_entity.type
_entity.pdbx_description
1 polymer ?
#
loop_
_entity_poly.entity_id
_entity_poly.type
_entity_poly.pdbx_seq_one_letter_code
_entity_poly.pdbx_strand_id
1 'polypeptide(L)'
;MPKNNVSETEIKEEAKALGRKIVLLLQASDLPEDVQLAIIELLPEMTLDQIDELVNLLSQNVARQGQGEEELKNKLAAIKQKYDAKKSQLADSVMKDLDSLEKEIE
;
A
#
# COMPACT_ATOMS: atom_id res chain seq x y z
N MET A 1 14.87 -0.93 28.50
CA MET A 1 13.98 -0.29 27.51
C MET A 1 14.19 -1.01 26.19
N PRO A 2 13.20 -1.72 25.62
CA PRO A 2 13.40 -2.41 24.36
C PRO A 2 13.54 -1.36 23.25
N LYS A 3 14.66 -1.40 22.54
CA LYS A 3 14.85 -0.61 21.32
C LYS A 3 13.93 -1.22 20.26
N ASN A 4 12.99 -0.43 19.75
CA ASN A 4 12.16 -0.77 18.60
C ASN A 4 13.10 -0.97 17.40
N ASN A 5 13.54 -2.21 17.17
CA ASN A 5 14.27 -2.58 15.97
C ASN A 5 13.24 -2.81 14.87
N VAL A 6 12.69 -1.74 14.30
CA VAL A 6 12.00 -1.84 13.02
C VAL A 6 13.07 -2.23 11.99
N SER A 7 12.90 -3.38 11.35
CA SER A 7 13.86 -3.86 10.37
C SER A 7 13.87 -2.95 9.13
N GLU A 8 15.02 -2.81 8.47
CA GLU A 8 15.12 -2.04 7.21
C GLU A 8 14.11 -2.52 6.16
N THR A 9 13.77 -3.82 6.19
CA THR A 9 12.74 -4.42 5.37
C THR A 9 11.35 -3.87 5.68
N GLU A 10 10.98 -3.72 6.95
CA GLU A 10 9.70 -3.15 7.36
C GLU A 10 9.58 -1.68 6.93
N ILE A 11 10.64 -0.88 7.09
CA ILE A 11 10.67 0.53 6.64
C ILE A 11 10.46 0.61 5.13
N LYS A 12 11.12 -0.25 4.35
CA LYS A 12 10.96 -0.29 2.88
C LYS A 12 9.55 -0.68 2.45
N GLU A 13 8.94 -1.65 3.14
CA GLU A 13 7.57 -2.07 2.82
C GLU A 13 6.55 -0.99 3.20
N GLU A 14 6.74 -0.30 4.32
CA GLU A 14 5.90 0.82 4.72
C GLU A 14 6.00 1.99 3.73
N ALA A 15 7.22 2.37 3.32
CA ALA A 15 7.42 3.41 2.31
C ALA A 15 6.78 3.04 0.96
N LYS A 16 6.87 1.77 0.53
CA LYS A 16 6.18 1.29 -0.67
C LYS A 16 4.66 1.37 -0.53
N ALA A 17 4.11 1.00 0.62
CA ALA A 17 2.67 1.06 0.87
C ALA A 17 2.17 2.52 0.81
N LEU A 18 2.91 3.44 1.45
CA LEU A 18 2.63 4.87 1.46
C LEU A 18 2.67 5.45 0.04
N GLY A 19 3.75 5.18 -0.72
CA GLY A 19 3.89 5.63 -2.10
C GLY A 19 2.76 5.12 -3.01
N ARG A 20 2.34 3.85 -2.86
CA ARG A 20 1.19 3.30 -3.60
C ARG A 20 -0.11 4.02 -3.29
N LYS A 21 -0.34 4.35 -2.01
CA LYS A 21 -1.53 5.09 -1.58
C LYS A 21 -1.57 6.48 -2.22
N ILE A 22 -0.45 7.20 -2.21
CA ILE A 22 -0.35 8.54 -2.81
C ILE A 22 -0.62 8.50 -4.31
N VAL A 23 0.03 7.58 -5.05
CA VAL A 23 -0.19 7.44 -6.50
C VAL A 23 -1.66 7.13 -6.81
N LEU A 24 -2.29 6.25 -6.03
CA LEU A 24 -3.70 5.90 -6.22
C LEU A 24 -4.62 7.09 -6.00
N LEU A 25 -4.34 7.92 -4.98
CA LEU A 25 -5.10 9.12 -4.69
C LEU A 25 -4.90 10.20 -5.75
N LEU A 26 -3.67 10.39 -6.26
CA LEU A 26 -3.40 11.33 -7.36
C LEU A 26 -4.14 10.93 -8.63
N GLN A 27 -4.10 9.65 -9.01
CA GLN A 27 -4.84 9.16 -10.18
C GLN A 27 -6.35 9.28 -10.05
N ALA A 28 -6.88 9.15 -8.82
CA ALA A 28 -8.31 9.29 -8.56
C ALA A 28 -8.74 10.74 -8.36
N SER A 29 -7.80 11.69 -8.37
CA SER A 29 -8.08 13.12 -8.22
C SER A 29 -8.20 13.79 -9.57
N ASP A 30 -9.14 14.73 -9.72
CA ASP A 30 -9.21 15.61 -10.89
C ASP A 30 -8.16 16.75 -10.83
N LEU A 31 -7.05 16.55 -10.11
CA LEU A 31 -6.00 17.56 -10.03
C LEU A 31 -5.32 17.72 -11.40
N PRO A 32 -5.03 18.95 -11.84
CA PRO A 32 -4.21 19.20 -13.02
C PRO A 32 -2.85 18.49 -12.96
N GLU A 33 -2.34 18.04 -14.11
CA GLU A 33 -1.11 17.26 -14.20
C GLU A 33 0.12 18.00 -13.62
N ASP A 34 0.20 19.31 -13.82
CA ASP A 34 1.24 20.17 -13.23
C ASP A 34 1.19 20.17 -11.69
N VAL A 35 -0.01 20.14 -11.10
CA VAL A 35 -0.18 20.03 -9.64
C VAL A 35 0.21 18.64 -9.16
N GLN A 36 -0.12 17.58 -9.90
CA GLN A 36 0.29 16.22 -9.55
C GLN A 36 1.81 16.05 -9.59
N LEU A 37 2.47 16.61 -10.61
CA LEU A 37 3.93 16.61 -10.73
C LEU A 37 4.59 17.37 -9.58
N ALA A 38 4.09 18.56 -9.24
CA ALA A 38 4.61 19.34 -8.12
C ALA A 38 4.51 18.57 -6.79
N ILE A 39 3.42 17.82 -6.57
CA ILE A 39 3.29 16.96 -5.38
C ILE A 39 4.38 15.88 -5.38
N ILE A 40 4.58 15.19 -6.51
CA ILE A 40 5.59 14.12 -6.63
C ILE A 40 7.01 14.66 -6.39
N GLU A 41 7.32 15.84 -6.91
CA GLU A 41 8.63 16.50 -6.73
C GLU A 41 8.89 16.88 -5.28
N LEU A 42 7.85 17.22 -4.51
CA LEU A 42 7.98 17.62 -3.11
C LEU A 42 8.08 16.44 -2.15
N LEU A 43 7.58 15.25 -2.52
CA LEU A 43 7.56 14.07 -1.63
C LEU A 43 8.89 13.73 -0.94
N PRO A 44 10.07 13.79 -1.61
CA PRO A 44 11.35 13.47 -0.97
C PRO A 44 11.74 14.44 0.15
N GLU A 45 11.22 15.67 0.11
CA GLU A 45 11.54 16.74 1.05
C GLU A 45 10.55 16.81 2.22
N MET A 46 9.47 16.02 2.19
CA MET A 46 8.43 16.02 3.21
C MET A 46 8.79 15.14 4.40
N THR A 47 8.44 15.60 5.60
CA THR A 47 8.44 14.75 6.80
C THR A 47 7.26 13.76 6.75
N LEU A 48 7.33 12.68 7.55
CA LEU A 48 6.22 11.71 7.63
C LEU A 48 4.89 12.37 8.00
N ASP A 49 4.89 13.30 8.96
CA ASP A 49 3.69 14.04 9.36
C ASP A 49 3.10 14.86 8.18
N GLN A 50 3.96 15.47 7.37
CA GLN A 50 3.54 16.22 6.19
C GLN A 50 2.99 15.28 5.10
N ILE A 51 3.57 14.09 4.94
CA ILE A 51 3.06 13.09 4.01
C ILE A 51 1.69 12.58 4.47
N ASP A 52 1.49 12.36 5.77
CA ASP A 52 0.19 11.98 6.32
C ASP A 52 -0.87 13.07 6.11
N GLU A 53 -0.50 14.34 6.30
CA GLU A 53 -1.36 15.48 5.99
C GLU A 53 -1.72 15.53 4.50
N LEU A 54 -0.74 15.35 3.61
CA LEU A 54 -0.95 15.27 2.16
C LEU A 54 -1.93 14.15 1.80
N VAL A 55 -1.73 12.95 2.35
CA VAL A 55 -2.60 11.80 2.13
C VAL A 55 -4.03 12.10 2.57
N ASN A 56 -4.21 12.78 3.70
CA ASN A 56 -5.53 13.22 4.17
C ASN A 56 -6.17 14.24 3.22
N LEU A 57 -5.41 15.23 2.76
CA LEU A 57 -5.89 16.25 1.81
C LEU A 57 -6.33 15.62 0.48
N LEU A 58 -5.51 14.73 -0.09
CA LEU A 58 -5.84 14.01 -1.32
C LEU A 58 -7.06 13.11 -1.14
N SER A 59 -7.17 12.41 0.00
CA SER A 59 -8.34 11.59 0.31
C SER A 59 -9.63 12.41 0.38
N GLN A 60 -9.57 13.61 0.99
CA GLN A 60 -10.71 14.53 1.03
C GLN A 60 -11.06 15.08 -0.35
N ASN A 61 -10.07 15.40 -1.18
CA ASN A 61 -10.28 15.87 -2.55
C ASN A 61 -11.05 14.81 -3.37
N VAL A 62 -10.55 13.58 -3.35
CA VAL A 62 -11.15 12.41 -4.02
C VAL A 62 -12.58 12.14 -3.50
N ALA A 63 -12.80 12.23 -2.20
CA ALA A 63 -14.14 12.05 -1.60
C ALA A 63 -15.14 13.14 -2.03
N ARG A 64 -14.70 14.39 -2.18
CA ARG A 64 -15.55 15.50 -2.61
C ARG A 64 -15.94 15.45 -4.09
N GLN A 65 -15.16 14.74 -4.91
CA GLN A 65 -15.39 14.61 -6.35
C GLN A 65 -16.44 13.55 -6.73
N GLY A 66 -16.97 12.79 -5.76
CA GLY A 66 -18.06 11.84 -5.97
C GLY A 66 -17.73 10.59 -6.81
N GLN A 67 -16.67 10.61 -7.62
CA GLN A 67 -16.14 9.47 -8.38
C GLN A 67 -15.14 8.62 -7.59
N GLY A 68 -14.47 9.22 -6.61
CA GLY A 68 -13.41 8.60 -5.84
C GLY A 68 -13.81 7.40 -4.98
N GLU A 69 -15.06 7.35 -4.51
CA GLU A 69 -15.50 6.30 -3.59
C GLU A 69 -15.66 4.93 -4.28
N GLU A 70 -16.20 4.91 -5.50
CA GLU A 70 -16.38 3.69 -6.29
C GLU A 70 -15.04 3.14 -6.80
N GLU A 71 -14.18 4.00 -7.33
CA GLU A 71 -12.87 3.55 -7.83
C GLU A 71 -11.95 3.10 -6.68
N LEU A 72 -12.00 3.79 -5.53
CA LEU A 72 -11.30 3.37 -4.32
C LEU A 72 -11.85 2.03 -3.80
N LYS A 73 -13.18 1.82 -3.77
CA LYS A 73 -13.79 0.53 -3.41
C LYS A 73 -13.35 -0.59 -4.34
N ASN A 74 -13.35 -0.36 -5.65
CA ASN A 74 -12.94 -1.35 -6.65
C ASN A 74 -11.45 -1.68 -6.56
N LYS A 75 -10.59 -0.67 -6.36
CA LYS A 75 -9.15 -0.90 -6.15
C LYS A 75 -8.86 -1.59 -4.82
N LEU A 76 -9.57 -1.27 -3.74
CA LEU A 76 -9.50 -1.99 -2.45
C LEU A 76 -9.95 -3.45 -2.58
N ALA A 77 -11.04 -3.72 -3.30
CA ALA A 77 -11.52 -5.06 -3.56
C ALA A 77 -10.48 -5.89 -4.34
N ALA A 78 -9.85 -5.29 -5.35
CA ALA A 78 -8.78 -5.93 -6.12
C ALA A 78 -7.51 -6.19 -5.29
N ILE A 79 -7.14 -5.26 -4.40
CA ILE A 79 -6.01 -5.43 -3.48
C ILE A 79 -6.31 -6.54 -2.47
N LYS A 80 -7.52 -6.56 -1.89
CA LYS A 80 -7.96 -7.62 -0.97
C LYS A 80 -7.96 -8.98 -1.65
N GLN A 81 -8.49 -9.10 -2.87
CA GLN A 81 -8.42 -10.33 -3.65
C GLN A 81 -6.98 -10.79 -3.90
N LYS A 82 -6.08 -9.88 -4.27
CA LYS A 82 -4.65 -10.21 -4.48
C LYS A 82 -3.97 -10.64 -3.19
N TYR A 83 -4.31 -10.01 -2.07
CA TYR A 83 -3.79 -10.37 -0.75
C TYR A 83 -4.30 -11.74 -0.30
N ASP A 84 -5.60 -11.99 -0.42
CA ASP A 84 -6.23 -13.27 -0.08
C ASP A 84 -5.69 -14.41 -0.97
N ALA A 85 -5.51 -14.16 -2.27
CA ALA A 85 -4.90 -15.11 -3.19
C ALA A 85 -3.44 -15.44 -2.82
N LYS A 86 -2.64 -14.44 -2.45
CA LYS A 86 -1.27 -14.64 -1.98
C LYS A 86 -1.23 -15.40 -0.64
N LYS A 87 -2.15 -15.11 0.26
CA LYS A 87 -2.27 -15.82 1.55
C LYS A 87 -2.65 -17.28 1.35
N SER A 88 -3.56 -17.58 0.42
CA SER A 88 -3.91 -18.95 0.04
C SER A 88 -2.74 -19.69 -0.59
N GLN A 89 -2.02 -19.05 -1.52
CA GLN A 89 -0.83 -19.65 -2.14
C GLN A 89 0.29 -19.94 -1.14
N LEU A 90 0.48 -19.05 -0.15
CA LEU A 90 1.46 -19.25 0.91
C LEU A 90 1.04 -20.39 1.85
N ALA A 91 -0.25 -20.51 2.17
CA ALA A 91 -0.77 -21.62 2.95
C ALA A 91 -0.60 -22.98 2.23
N ASP A 92 -0.87 -23.01 0.92
CA ASP A 92 -0.71 -24.20 0.08
C ASP A 92 0.76 -24.60 -0.08
N SER A 93 1.68 -23.63 -0.17
CA SER A 93 3.11 -23.93 -0.25
C SER A 93 3.65 -24.43 1.08
N VAL A 94 3.25 -23.82 2.21
CA VAL A 94 3.66 -24.28 3.55
C VAL A 94 3.12 -25.68 3.85
N MET A 95 1.89 -26.02 3.44
CA MET A 95 1.38 -27.39 3.56
C MET A 95 2.18 -28.37 2.68
N LYS A 96 2.53 -28.00 1.45
CA LYS A 96 3.38 -28.85 0.59
C LYS A 96 4.78 -29.06 1.18
N ASP A 97 5.36 -28.02 1.76
CA ASP A 97 6.69 -28.09 2.37
C ASP A 97 6.66 -28.97 3.65
N LEU A 98 5.55 -28.94 4.41
CA LEU A 98 5.34 -29.84 5.55
C LEU A 98 5.13 -31.31 5.11
N ASP A 99 4.32 -31.57 4.08
CA ASP A 99 4.09 -32.92 3.54
C ASP A 99 5.36 -33.54 2.94
N SER A 100 6.27 -32.73 2.42
CA SER A 100 7.55 -33.19 1.87
C SER A 100 8.59 -33.45 2.97
N LEU A 101 8.62 -32.63 4.03
CA LEU A 101 9.41 -32.90 5.23
C LEU A 101 8.97 -34.18 5.96
N GLU A 102 7.67 -34.45 6.04
CA GLU A 102 7.14 -35.65 6.71
C GLU A 102 7.52 -36.94 5.94
N LYS A 103 7.58 -36.87 4.60
CA LYS A 103 8.03 -37.98 3.74
C LYS A 103 9.54 -38.21 3.70
N GLU A 104 10.36 -37.24 4.11
CA GLU A 104 11.81 -37.42 4.24
C GLU A 104 12.22 -38.03 5.59
N ILE A 105 11.29 -38.11 6.55
CA ILE A 105 11.51 -38.63 7.91
C ILE A 105 10.96 -40.07 8.07
N GLU A 106 10.10 -40.55 7.15
CA GLU A 106 9.73 -41.97 7.00
C GLU A 106 10.73 -42.75 6.12
#